data_AF-A0A9P4JSR5-F1
#
_entry.id   AF-A0A9P4JSR5-F1
#
_cell.length_a   1.000
_cell.length_b   1.000
_cell.length_c   1.000
_cell.angle_alpha   90.00
_cell.angle_beta   90.00
_cell.angle_gamma   90.00
#
_symmetry.space_group_name_H-M   'P 1'
#
loop_
_entity.id
_entity.type
_entity.pdbx_description
1 polymer ?
#
loop_
_entity_poly.entity_id
_entity_poly.type
_entity_poly.pdbx_seq_one_letter_code
_entity_poly.pdbx_strand_id
1 'polypeptide(L)' 'MAINWQDPEVKDRLLAAIIASYPGNVNCTEVARIFGLGATYNSIENFLRKPKKLAQRLQKEAAQRAGNEACVAASPTRG' A
#
# COMPACT_ATOMS: atom_id res chain seq x y z
N MET A 1 12.75 -10.20 12.73
CA MET A 1 11.37 -10.62 13.08
C MET A 1 10.77 -11.31 11.87
N ALA A 2 10.33 -12.55 11.99
CA ALA A 2 9.71 -13.26 10.89
C ALA A 2 8.33 -12.65 10.60
N ILE A 3 8.08 -12.25 9.36
CA ILE A 3 6.77 -11.75 8.94
C ILE A 3 5.84 -12.96 8.77
N ASN A 4 4.71 -12.96 9.48
CA ASN A 4 3.73 -14.03 9.37
C ASN A 4 2.83 -13.82 8.14
N TRP A 5 3.15 -14.46 7.02
CA TRP A 5 2.44 -14.31 5.76
C TRP A 5 1.05 -14.94 5.72
N GLN A 6 0.71 -15.78 6.71
CA GLN A 6 -0.62 -16.38 6.81
C GLN A 6 -1.66 -15.41 7.36
N ASP A 7 -1.20 -14.39 8.09
CA ASP A 7 -2.07 -13.43 8.74
C ASP A 7 -2.80 -12.53 7.72
N PRO A 8 -4.13 -12.37 7.84
CA PRO A 8 -4.90 -11.56 6.91
C PRO A 8 -4.49 -10.09 6.96
N GLU A 9 -4.10 -9.53 8.10
CA GLU A 9 -3.66 -8.13 8.20
C GLU A 9 -2.33 -7.91 7.48
N VAL A 10 -1.43 -8.90 7.51
CA VAL A 10 -0.15 -8.86 6.77
C VAL A 10 -0.41 -8.86 5.26
N LYS A 11 -1.37 -9.66 4.79
CA LYS A 11 -1.77 -9.69 3.37
C LYS A 11 -2.41 -8.38 2.92
N ASP A 12 -3.32 -7.82 3.73
CA ASP A 12 -3.92 -6.50 3.46
C ASP A 12 -2.86 -5.40 3.39
N ARG A 13 -1.89 -5.43 4.31
CA ARG A 13 -0.78 -4.47 4.33
C ARG A 13 0.15 -4.60 3.13
N LEU A 14 0.40 -5.83 2.66
CA LEU A 14 1.15 -6.08 1.43
C LEU A 14 0.40 -5.55 0.21
N LEU A 15 -0.90 -5.82 0.09
CA LEU A 15 -1.74 -5.31 -1.00
C LEU A 15 -1.72 -3.78 -1.03
N ALA A 16 -1.87 -3.14 0.15
CA ALA A 16 -1.78 -1.70 0.28
C ALA A 16 -0.39 -1.15 -0.11
N ALA A 17 0.70 -1.83 0.23
CA ALA A 17 2.05 -1.44 -0.18
C ALA A 17 2.26 -1.52 -1.70
N ILE A 18 1.75 -2.58 -2.36
CA ILE A 18 1.81 -2.74 -3.82
C ILE A 18 1.02 -1.60 -4.50
N ILE A 19 -0.17 -1.28 -4.00
CA ILE A 19 -0.98 -0.17 -4.51
C ILE A 19 -0.26 1.17 -4.30
N ALA A 20 0.37 1.38 -3.15
CA ALA A 20 1.12 2.62 -2.87
C ALA A 20 2.35 2.79 -3.78
N SER A 21 2.96 1.69 -4.20
CA SER A 21 4.11 1.70 -5.12
C SER A 21 3.71 1.96 -6.57
N TYR A 22 2.44 1.80 -6.94
CA TYR A 22 1.97 1.99 -8.30
C TYR A 22 1.37 3.39 -8.48
N PRO A 23 1.94 4.27 -9.32
CA PRO A 23 1.46 5.64 -9.48
C PRO A 23 0.14 5.74 -10.27
N GLY A 24 -0.31 4.65 -10.90
CA GLY A 24 -1.53 4.62 -11.71
C GLY A 24 -2.77 4.14 -10.95
N ASN A 25 -3.93 4.31 -11.57
CA ASN A 25 -5.15 3.67 -11.09
C ASN A 25 -5.14 2.17 -11.45
N VAL A 26 -5.52 1.34 -10.48
CA VAL A 26 -5.76 -0.09 -10.72
C VAL A 26 -6.97 -0.23 -11.66
N ASN A 27 -6.78 -0.91 -12.79
CA ASN A 27 -7.86 -1.20 -13.75
C ASN A 27 -8.81 -2.26 -13.16
N CYS A 28 -9.83 -1.81 -12.42
CA CYS A 28 -10.81 -2.70 -11.78
C CYS A 28 -11.54 -3.62 -12.78
N THR A 29 -11.71 -3.20 -14.03
CA THR A 29 -12.34 -3.98 -15.10
C THR A 29 -11.50 -5.20 -15.48
N GLU A 30 -10.19 -5.03 -15.67
CA GLU A 30 -9.31 -6.16 -15.96
C GLU A 30 -9.06 -7.01 -14.72
N VAL A 31 -9.00 -6.41 -13.53
CA VAL A 31 -8.93 -7.19 -12.29
C VAL A 31 -10.17 -8.07 -12.13
N ALA A 32 -11.37 -7.56 -12.39
CA ALA A 32 -12.60 -8.34 -12.38
C ALA A 32 -12.56 -9.49 -13.41
N ARG A 33 -12.05 -9.22 -14.61
CA ARG A 33 -11.89 -10.23 -15.67
C ARG A 33 -10.90 -11.34 -15.29
N ILE A 34 -9.76 -10.98 -14.69
CA ILE A 34 -8.70 -11.89 -14.29
C ILE A 34 -9.10 -12.69 -13.04
N PHE A 35 -9.72 -12.03 -12.06
CA PHE A 35 -10.13 -12.66 -10.81
C PHE A 35 -11.23 -13.72 -11.02
N GLY A 36 -12.07 -13.53 -12.04
CA GLY A 36 -13.16 -14.45 -12.35
C GLY A 36 -14.22 -14.49 -11.24
N LEU A 37 -14.92 -15.63 -11.10
CA LEU A 37 -15.90 -15.88 -10.03
C LEU A 37 -17.09 -14.91 -9.98
N GLY A 38 -17.42 -14.25 -11.10
CA GLY A 38 -18.50 -13.26 -11.16
C GLY A 38 -18.19 -11.95 -10.41
N ALA A 39 -16.92 -11.70 -10.08
CA ALA A 39 -16.50 -10.41 -9.54
C ALA A 39 -16.81 -9.30 -10.55
N THR A 40 -17.67 -8.36 -10.16
CA THR A 40 -17.99 -7.20 -11.00
C THR A 40 -17.04 -6.04 -10.68
N TYR A 41 -16.95 -5.07 -11.59
CA TYR A 41 -16.22 -3.81 -11.37
C TYR A 41 -16.55 -3.20 -10.00
N ASN A 42 -17.84 -3.16 -9.64
CA ASN A 42 -18.30 -2.54 -8.41
C ASN A 42 -17.83 -3.31 -7.16
N SER A 43 -17.79 -4.64 -7.21
CA SER A 43 -17.26 -5.47 -6.11
C SER A 43 -15.76 -5.23 -5.91
N ILE A 44 -14.99 -5.19 -7.00
CA ILE A 44 -13.54 -4.93 -6.96
C ILE A 44 -13.27 -3.50 -6.51
N GLU A 45 -14.00 -2.51 -7.02
CA GLU A 45 -13.84 -1.12 -6.61
C GLU A 45 -14.14 -0.94 -5.11
N ASN A 46 -15.24 -1.52 -4.61
CA ASN A 46 -15.57 -1.45 -3.19
C ASN A 46 -14.54 -2.16 -2.32
N PHE A 47 -14.00 -3.30 -2.77
CA PHE A 47 -12.94 -4.00 -2.05
C PHE A 47 -11.66 -3.15 -2.03
N LEU A 48 -11.27 -2.55 -3.16
CA LEU A 48 -10.06 -1.75 -3.30
C LEU A 48 -10.11 -0.40 -2.56
N ARG A 49 -11.29 0.09 -2.15
CA ARG A 49 -11.40 1.33 -1.35
C ARG A 49 -10.65 1.26 -0.02
N LYS A 50 -10.74 0.14 0.69
CA LYS A 50 -10.03 -0.07 1.97
C LYS A 50 -8.50 -0.09 1.81
N PRO A 51 -7.91 -0.94 0.95
CA PRO A 51 -6.47 -0.97 0.75
C PRO A 51 -5.94 0.27 0.05
N LYS A 52 -6.72 0.99 -0.78
CA LYS A 52 -6.32 2.33 -1.27
C LYS A 52 -6.14 3.36 -0.14
N LYS A 53 -7.05 3.37 0.85
CA LYS A 53 -6.87 4.24 2.04
C LYS A 53 -5.66 3.84 2.86
N LEU A 54 -5.45 2.54 3.06
CA LEU A 54 -4.25 2.04 3.74
C LEU A 54 -2.98 2.37 2.94
N ALA A 55 -3.00 2.26 1.63
CA ALA A 55 -1.90 2.60 0.73
C ALA A 55 -1.51 4.08 0.88
N GLN A 56 -2.49 4.99 0.82
CA GLN A 56 -2.26 6.42 1.05
C GLN A 56 -1.69 6.70 2.44
N ARG A 57 -2.16 5.98 3.47
CA ARG A 57 -1.63 6.11 4.83
C ARG A 57 -0.19 5.62 4.91
N LEU A 58 0.13 4.45 4.35
CA LEU A 58 1.47 3.90 4.30
C LEU A 58 2.43 4.77 3.49
N GLN A 59 1.96 5.38 2.39
CA GLN A 59 2.76 6.32 1.60
C GLN A 59 3.06 7.60 2.38
N LYS A 60 2.09 8.12 3.14
CA LYS A 60 2.32 9.24 4.07
C LYS A 60 3.29 8.86 5.19
N GLU A 61 3.14 7.68 5.79
CA GLU A 61 4.07 7.18 6.82
C GLU A 61 5.48 7.00 6.25
N ALA A 62 5.61 6.49 5.02
CA ALA A 62 6.90 6.35 4.34
C ALA A 62 7.52 7.71 4.00
N ALA A 63 6.72 8.66 3.50
CA ALA A 63 7.17 10.03 3.26
C ALA A 63 7.60 10.74 4.55
N GLN A 64 6.88 10.51 5.65
CA GLN A 64 7.20 11.07 6.96
C GLN A 64 8.47 10.43 7.53
N ARG A 65 8.68 9.12 7.34
CA ARG A 65 9.94 8.44 7.67
C ARG A 65 11.09 8.99 6.84
N ALA A 66 10.94 9.12 5.52
CA ALA A 66 11.96 9.71 4.65
C ALA A 66 12.31 11.15 5.07
N GLY A 67 11.30 11.96 5.44
CA GLY A 67 11.52 13.32 5.97
C GLY A 67 12.20 13.33 7.34
N ASN A 68 11.90 12.36 8.20
CA ASN A 68 12.54 12.23 9.51
C ASN A 68 13.97 11.69 9.40
N GLU A 69 14.21 10.75 8.49
CA GLU A 69 15.53 10.20 8.15
C GLU A 69 16.45 11.26 7.52
N ALA A 70 15.91 12.15 6.68
CA ALA A 70 16.65 13.31 6.18
C ALA A 70 17.01 14.31 7.30
N CYS A 71 16.15 14.45 8.32
CA CYS A 71 16.42 15.29 9.49
C CYS A 71 17.51 14.68 10.41
N VAL A 72 17.47 13.37 10.68
CA VAL A 72 18.51 12.71 11.51
C VAL A 72 19.85 12.54 10.80
N ALA A 73 19.86 12.41 9.46
CA ALA A 73 21.11 12.37 8.69
C ALA A 73 21.79 13.74 8.57
N ALA A 74 21.07 14.85 8.81
CA ALA A 74 21.57 16.21 8.72
C ALA A 74 22.09 16.78 10.05
N SER A 75 22.49 15.93 11.00
CA SER A 75 23.26 16.37 12.18
C SER A 75 24.75 16.31 11.86
N PRO A 76 25.42 17.41 11.46
CA PRO A 76 26.87 17.44 11.42
C PRO A 76 27.37 17.36 12.86
N THR A 77 28.22 16.37 13.12
CA THR A 77 29.02 16.31 14.33
C THR A 77 29.80 17.62 14.45
N ARG A 78 29.36 18.50 15.36
CA ARG A 78 30.06 19.74 15.71
C ARG A 78 31.27 19.33 16.56
N GLY A 79 32.42 19.20 15.90
CA GLY A 79 33.75 19.11 16.53
C GLY A 79 34.26 20.48 16.96
#